data_AF-A0A538ATX0-F1
#
_entry.id   AF-A0A538ATX0-F1
#
_cell.length_a   1.000
_cell.length_b   1.000
_cell.length_c   1.000
_cell.angle_alpha   90.00
_cell.angle_beta   90.00
_cell.angle_gamma   90.00
#
_symmetry.space_group_name_H-M   'P 1'
#
loop_
_entity.id
_entity.type
_entity.pdbx_description
1 polymer ?
#
loop_
_entity_poly.entity_id
_entity_poly.type
_entity_poly.pdbx_seq_one_letter_code
_entity_poly.pdbx_strand_id
1 'polypeptide(L)'
;MKIAALTQIDRTQARELWRKYQEHRAYQSPADAEIAAIYKRIANGHTVIRALEAIRLAGFNGEGLPRLAVARADTQVCYWHHRENGQCQFTDSRWMNRRSHISLKSRTITLDWPGAMAPVQQKGHWNYEATVPLVPVHIRPKRGLANYHILWEAEWTRRYPSDPYLLRRFGGDAWLVVAAWDLTDVERAVMSSQMRS
;
A
#
# COMPACT_ATOMS: atom_id res chain seq x y z
N MET A 1 12.80 5.90 1.86
CA MET A 1 11.92 5.32 2.92
C MET A 1 12.52 4.10 3.66
N LYS A 2 12.43 4.00 5.01
CA LYS A 2 12.67 2.73 5.76
C LYS A 2 11.34 2.17 6.27
N ILE A 3 10.71 1.24 5.53
CA ILE A 3 9.49 0.56 6.01
C ILE A 3 9.88 -0.40 7.14
N ALA A 4 9.13 -0.38 8.26
CA ALA A 4 9.22 -1.38 9.30
C ALA A 4 8.79 -2.75 8.73
N ALA A 5 9.78 -3.55 8.30
CA ALA A 5 9.52 -4.88 7.81
C ALA A 5 9.18 -5.82 8.97
N LEU A 6 8.29 -6.79 8.73
CA LEU A 6 8.03 -7.89 9.66
C LEU A 6 9.22 -8.87 9.73
N THR A 7 10.35 -8.53 9.11
CA THR A 7 11.57 -9.35 9.02
C THR A 7 12.40 -9.34 10.31
N GLN A 8 11.78 -9.20 11.48
CA GLN A 8 12.47 -9.45 12.75
C GLN A 8 12.76 -10.95 12.98
N ILE A 9 12.19 -11.82 12.14
CA ILE A 9 12.37 -13.27 12.21
C ILE A 9 13.32 -13.72 11.10
N ASP A 10 14.38 -14.46 11.47
CA ASP A 10 15.33 -15.02 10.51
C ASP A 10 14.68 -16.09 9.61
N ARG A 11 15.25 -16.31 8.42
CA ARG A 11 14.77 -17.30 7.43
C ARG A 11 14.73 -18.71 8.00
N THR A 12 15.71 -19.09 8.82
CA THR A 12 15.77 -20.43 9.42
C THR A 12 14.64 -20.63 10.42
N GLN A 13 14.47 -19.66 11.33
CA GLN A 13 13.39 -19.64 12.31
C GLN A 13 12.01 -19.63 11.63
N ALA A 14 11.83 -18.84 10.57
CA ALA A 14 10.58 -18.82 9.80
C ALA A 14 10.28 -20.19 9.16
N ARG A 15 11.30 -20.92 8.69
CA ARG A 15 11.13 -22.27 8.13
C ARG A 15 10.71 -23.28 9.19
N GLU A 16 11.29 -23.21 10.39
CA GLU A 16 10.90 -24.07 11.51
C GLU A 16 9.47 -23.83 11.96
N LEU A 17 9.09 -22.56 12.16
CA LEU A 17 7.73 -22.19 12.52
C LEU A 17 6.74 -22.65 11.43
N TRP A 18 7.06 -22.44 10.16
CA TRP A 18 6.23 -22.92 9.06
C TRP A 18 6.02 -24.44 9.11
N ARG A 19 7.06 -25.24 9.41
CA ARG A 19 6.94 -26.71 9.56
C ARG A 19 5.99 -27.10 10.69
N LYS A 20 6.12 -26.47 11.86
CA LYS A 20 5.19 -26.69 12.99
C LYS A 20 3.74 -26.44 12.60
N TYR A 21 3.48 -25.35 11.86
CA TYR A 21 2.14 -25.10 11.33
C TYR A 21 1.68 -26.20 10.35
N GLN A 22 2.56 -26.72 9.48
CA GLN A 22 2.19 -27.81 8.56
C GLN A 22 1.83 -29.11 9.27
N GLU A 23 2.47 -29.43 10.39
CA GLU A 23 2.18 -30.64 11.19
C GLU A 23 0.75 -30.62 11.76
N HIS A 24 0.25 -29.43 12.11
CA HIS A 24 -1.10 -29.24 12.64
C HIS A 24 -2.12 -28.78 11.58
N ARG A 25 -1.85 -29.01 10.30
CA ARG A 25 -2.69 -28.51 9.18
C ARG A 25 -4.16 -28.93 9.28
N ALA A 26 -4.45 -30.11 9.82
CA ALA A 26 -5.81 -30.63 9.96
C ALA A 26 -6.70 -29.81 10.91
N TYR A 27 -6.10 -29.03 11.82
CA TYR A 27 -6.81 -28.25 12.86
C TYR A 27 -6.63 -26.74 12.70
N GLN A 28 -6.09 -26.30 11.56
CA GLN A 28 -5.83 -24.88 11.33
C GLN A 28 -7.11 -24.07 11.17
N SER A 29 -7.19 -22.96 11.92
CA SER A 29 -8.13 -21.90 11.61
C SER A 29 -7.69 -21.12 10.36
N PRO A 30 -8.57 -20.30 9.76
CA PRO A 30 -8.18 -19.39 8.68
C PRO A 30 -7.03 -18.44 9.07
N ALA A 31 -6.97 -18.02 10.34
CA ALA A 31 -5.88 -17.19 10.85
C ALA A 31 -4.54 -17.95 10.88
N ASP A 32 -4.56 -19.23 11.29
CA ASP A 32 -3.37 -20.08 11.29
C ASP A 32 -2.85 -20.31 9.87
N ALA A 33 -3.76 -20.50 8.91
CA ALA A 33 -3.39 -20.64 7.51
C ALA A 33 -2.73 -19.36 6.96
N GLU A 34 -3.20 -18.17 7.37
CA GLU A 34 -2.61 -16.89 7.02
C GLU A 34 -1.20 -16.73 7.63
N ILE A 35 -1.04 -17.05 8.92
CA ILE A 35 0.24 -17.03 9.62
C ILE A 35 1.25 -17.99 8.96
N ALA A 36 0.83 -19.22 8.68
CA ALA A 36 1.66 -20.21 7.99
C ALA A 36 2.09 -19.72 6.59
N ALA A 37 1.20 -19.01 5.88
CA ALA A 37 1.47 -18.43 4.58
C ALA A 37 2.49 -17.26 4.65
N ILE A 38 2.49 -16.49 5.74
CA ILE A 38 3.51 -15.46 6.03
C ILE A 38 4.87 -16.14 6.26
N TYR A 39 4.95 -17.11 7.19
CA TYR A 39 6.21 -17.79 7.50
C TYR A 39 6.81 -18.47 6.28
N LYS A 40 6.00 -19.12 5.45
CA LYS A 40 6.47 -19.72 4.19
C LYS A 40 7.16 -18.72 3.27
N ARG A 41 6.66 -17.48 3.20
CA ARG A 41 7.24 -16.42 2.35
C ARG A 41 8.55 -15.92 2.92
N ILE A 42 8.61 -15.68 4.22
CA ILE A 42 9.84 -15.27 4.91
C ILE A 42 10.92 -16.35 4.79
N ALA A 43 10.55 -17.62 4.98
CA ALA A 43 11.44 -18.78 4.81
C ALA A 43 12.00 -18.90 3.38
N ASN A 44 11.26 -18.45 2.38
CA ASN A 44 11.69 -18.37 0.98
C ASN A 44 12.51 -17.10 0.68
N GLY A 45 12.83 -16.30 1.69
CA GLY A 45 13.63 -15.09 1.58
C GLY A 45 12.89 -13.86 1.10
N HIS A 46 11.54 -13.90 1.07
CA HIS A 46 10.76 -12.73 0.70
C HIS A 46 10.56 -11.76 1.88
N THR A 47 10.50 -10.47 1.56
CA THR A 47 10.17 -9.41 2.52
C THR A 47 8.67 -9.25 2.66
N VAL A 48 8.18 -9.31 3.91
CA VAL A 48 6.77 -9.09 4.26
C VAL A 48 6.67 -7.85 5.15
N ILE A 49 5.68 -7.00 4.92
CA ILE A 49 5.46 -5.76 5.67
C ILE A 49 4.00 -5.66 6.14
N ARG A 50 3.77 -4.85 7.18
CA ARG A 50 2.45 -4.36 7.57
C ARG A 50 2.23 -2.98 6.96
N ALA A 51 1.60 -2.92 5.79
CA ALA A 51 1.58 -1.69 4.99
C ALA A 51 0.70 -0.61 5.62
N LEU A 52 -0.46 -0.97 6.18
CA LEU A 52 -1.36 -0.02 6.84
C LEU A 52 -0.77 0.46 8.16
N GLU A 53 -0.10 -0.41 8.91
CA GLU A 53 0.66 0.01 10.08
C GLU A 53 1.82 0.94 9.71
N ALA A 54 2.56 0.65 8.64
CA ALA A 54 3.61 1.54 8.14
C ALA A 54 3.07 2.93 7.77
N ILE A 55 1.90 2.99 7.11
CA ILE A 55 1.21 4.25 6.82
C ILE A 55 0.88 4.99 8.12
N ARG A 56 0.31 4.31 9.13
CA ARG A 56 0.00 4.92 10.43
C ARG A 56 1.22 5.47 11.14
N LEU A 57 2.31 4.70 11.18
CA LEU A 57 3.55 5.09 11.84
C LEU A 57 4.24 6.26 11.13
N ALA A 58 4.15 6.33 9.80
CA ALA A 58 4.69 7.46 9.05
C ALA A 58 3.99 8.78 9.39
N GLY A 59 2.74 8.72 9.84
CA GLY A 59 2.01 9.91 10.30
C GLY A 59 1.59 10.82 9.15
N PHE A 60 1.39 12.09 9.51
CA PHE A 60 0.99 13.15 8.59
C PHE A 60 2.17 14.06 8.23
N ASN A 61 2.10 14.70 7.07
CA ASN A 61 3.00 15.77 6.66
C ASN A 61 2.57 17.10 7.33
N GLY A 62 3.29 18.19 7.04
CA GLY A 62 3.00 19.52 7.61
C GLY A 62 1.63 20.09 7.22
N GLU A 63 0.98 19.53 6.20
CA GLU A 63 -0.34 19.93 5.71
C GLU A 63 -1.46 19.08 6.32
N GLY A 64 -1.15 18.11 7.18
CA GLY A 64 -2.13 17.19 7.75
C GLY A 64 -2.55 16.05 6.81
N LEU A 65 -1.76 15.76 5.76
CA LEU A 65 -2.00 14.67 4.81
C LEU A 65 -1.09 13.47 5.10
N PRO A 66 -1.52 12.22 4.83
CA PRO A 66 -0.70 11.04 5.11
C PRO A 66 0.64 11.11 4.37
N ARG A 67 1.76 10.84 5.06
CA ARG A 67 3.08 10.83 4.37
C ARG A 67 3.22 9.70 3.36
N LEU A 68 2.52 8.59 3.60
CA LEU A 68 2.52 7.43 2.72
C LEU A 68 1.12 7.24 2.11
N ALA A 69 1.10 6.88 0.84
CA ALA A 69 -0.11 6.49 0.13
C ALA A 69 0.00 5.07 -0.38
N VAL A 70 -1.16 4.42 -0.51
CA VAL A 70 -1.28 3.09 -1.10
C VAL A 70 -2.43 3.06 -2.11
N ALA A 71 -2.18 2.51 -3.29
CA ALA A 71 -3.17 2.37 -4.35
C ALA A 71 -2.89 1.14 -5.19
N ARG A 72 -3.82 0.74 -6.05
CA ARG A 72 -3.57 -0.35 -7.01
C ARG A 72 -2.55 0.07 -8.06
N ALA A 73 -1.72 -0.88 -8.48
CA ALA A 73 -0.63 -0.61 -9.42
C ALA A 73 -1.08 -0.33 -10.86
N ASP A 74 -2.35 -0.54 -11.19
CA ASP A 74 -2.94 -0.23 -12.50
C ASP A 74 -3.68 1.12 -12.53
N THR A 75 -3.67 1.86 -11.42
CA THR A 75 -4.31 3.18 -11.31
C THR A 75 -3.28 4.29 -11.55
N GLN A 76 -3.75 5.45 -12.00
CA GLN A 76 -2.87 6.61 -12.25
C GLN A 76 -2.89 7.62 -11.10
N VAL A 77 -4.00 7.69 -10.37
CA VAL A 77 -4.23 8.67 -9.31
C VAL A 77 -4.79 7.96 -8.08
N CYS A 78 -4.32 8.41 -6.92
CA CYS A 78 -4.81 8.00 -5.63
C CYS A 78 -5.42 9.21 -4.91
N TYR A 79 -6.67 9.06 -4.47
CA TYR A 79 -7.36 10.04 -3.66
C TYR A 79 -7.37 9.60 -2.20
N TRP A 80 -7.11 10.54 -1.30
CA TRP A 80 -7.30 10.33 0.12
C TRP A 80 -8.59 11.00 0.61
N HIS A 81 -9.40 10.20 1.30
CA HIS A 81 -10.62 10.66 1.97
C HIS A 81 -10.52 10.35 3.44
N HIS A 82 -10.81 11.36 4.27
CA HIS A 82 -11.03 11.16 5.70
C HIS A 82 -12.53 11.24 5.99
N ARG A 83 -12.98 10.51 7.00
CA ARG A 83 -14.33 10.57 7.53
C ARG A 83 -14.30 11.06 8.96
N GLU A 84 -15.38 11.70 9.40
CA GLU A 84 -15.54 12.21 10.77
C GLU A 84 -15.41 11.12 11.84
N ASN A 85 -15.69 9.85 11.49
CA ASN A 85 -15.53 8.70 12.38
C ASN A 85 -14.07 8.20 12.52
N GLY A 86 -13.08 8.96 12.02
CA GLY A 86 -11.67 8.58 12.08
C GLY A 86 -11.26 7.52 11.04
N GLN A 87 -12.14 7.16 10.10
CA GLN A 87 -11.77 6.28 9.00
C GLN A 87 -11.12 7.06 7.87
N CYS A 88 -10.02 6.52 7.37
CA CYS A 88 -9.32 7.01 6.20
C CYS A 88 -9.43 6.02 5.05
N GLN A 89 -9.49 6.52 3.82
CA GLN A 89 -9.61 5.71 2.62
C GLN A 89 -8.66 6.21 1.53
N PHE A 90 -7.97 5.28 0.88
CA PHE A 90 -7.27 5.50 -0.39
C PHE A 90 -8.07 4.86 -1.52
N THR A 91 -8.30 5.58 -2.61
CA THR A 91 -9.14 5.11 -3.73
C THR A 91 -8.71 5.69 -5.06
N ASP A 92 -9.05 5.01 -6.15
CA ASP A 92 -8.84 5.45 -7.53
C ASP A 92 -9.95 6.39 -8.04
N SER A 93 -10.99 6.64 -7.24
CA SER A 93 -12.12 7.48 -7.61
C SER A 93 -12.18 8.77 -6.80
N ARG A 94 -12.31 9.89 -7.52
CA ARG A 94 -12.52 11.21 -6.90
C ARG A 94 -13.80 11.27 -6.07
N TRP A 95 -14.81 10.46 -6.42
CA TRP A 95 -16.09 10.43 -5.73
C TRP A 95 -16.42 9.01 -5.25
N MET A 96 -16.86 8.87 -4.00
CA MET A 96 -17.53 7.65 -3.54
C MET A 96 -18.93 7.63 -4.14
N ASN A 97 -19.08 7.08 -5.34
CA ASN A 97 -20.41 6.83 -5.89
C ASN A 97 -21.13 5.85 -4.94
N ARG A 98 -22.22 6.29 -4.29
CA ARG A 98 -22.99 5.45 -3.35
C ARG A 98 -23.48 4.14 -4.00
N ARG A 99 -23.62 4.13 -5.33
CA ARG A 99 -24.03 2.95 -6.13
C ARG A 99 -22.90 1.95 -6.44
N SER A 100 -21.63 2.29 -6.23
CA SER A 100 -20.47 1.43 -6.59
C SER A 100 -19.84 0.70 -5.39
N HIS A 101 -20.50 0.69 -4.23
CA HIS A 101 -20.03 0.02 -3.02
C HIS A 101 -19.73 -1.49 -3.20
N ILE A 102 -20.29 -2.13 -4.24
CA ILE A 102 -20.09 -3.55 -4.52
C ILE A 102 -18.85 -3.81 -5.39
N SER A 103 -18.49 -2.94 -6.34
CA SER A 103 -17.35 -3.15 -7.26
C SER A 103 -16.02 -2.55 -6.79
N LEU A 104 -16.04 -1.61 -5.83
CA LEU A 104 -14.86 -0.87 -5.36
C LEU A 104 -14.07 -1.55 -4.24
N LYS A 105 -14.55 -2.65 -3.63
CA LYS A 105 -13.86 -3.30 -2.49
C LYS A 105 -12.41 -3.72 -2.78
N SER A 106 -12.07 -3.95 -4.04
CA SER A 106 -10.69 -4.28 -4.46
C SER A 106 -9.83 -3.05 -4.80
N ARG A 107 -10.44 -1.87 -4.92
CA ARG A 107 -9.81 -0.59 -5.35
C ARG A 107 -9.68 0.42 -4.22
N THR A 108 -10.48 0.26 -3.17
CA THR A 108 -10.42 1.11 -1.98
C THR A 108 -9.67 0.40 -0.86
N ILE A 109 -8.67 1.06 -0.30
CA ILE A 109 -7.99 0.63 0.92
C ILE A 109 -8.53 1.49 2.08
N THR A 110 -9.18 0.85 3.04
CA THR A 110 -9.70 1.51 4.24
C THR A 110 -8.81 1.18 5.43
N LEU A 111 -8.52 2.18 6.25
CA LEU A 111 -7.87 2.01 7.54
C LEU A 111 -8.56 2.88 8.59
N ASP A 112 -8.71 2.33 9.80
CA ASP A 112 -9.08 3.13 10.96
C ASP A 112 -7.85 3.89 11.44
N TRP A 113 -7.96 5.21 11.57
CA TRP A 113 -6.88 6.08 12.02
C TRP A 113 -7.43 7.09 13.02
N PRO A 114 -7.69 6.66 14.26
CA PRO A 114 -8.19 7.54 15.31
C PRO A 114 -7.19 8.68 15.55
N GLY A 115 -7.67 9.92 15.53
CA GLY A 115 -6.83 11.11 15.63
C GLY A 115 -6.31 11.67 14.30
N ALA A 116 -6.67 11.07 13.16
CA ALA A 116 -6.55 11.72 11.85
C ALA A 116 -7.45 12.96 11.85
N MET A 117 -6.89 14.12 12.17
CA MET A 117 -7.62 15.38 12.08
C MET A 117 -7.72 15.77 10.62
N ALA A 118 -8.89 16.28 10.22
CA ALA A 118 -9.03 16.94 8.94
C ALA A 118 -7.96 18.06 8.85
N PRO A 119 -7.27 18.22 7.71
CA PRO A 119 -6.39 19.35 7.49
C PRO A 119 -7.05 20.66 7.93
N VAL A 120 -6.32 21.46 8.70
CA VAL A 120 -6.81 22.75 9.21
C VAL A 120 -7.06 23.66 8.00
N GLN A 121 -8.32 24.00 7.78
CA GLN A 121 -8.82 24.96 6.80
C GLN A 121 -8.61 24.59 5.32
N GLN A 122 -9.68 24.18 4.66
CA GLN A 122 -10.13 24.84 3.43
C GLN A 122 -11.64 24.61 3.23
N LYS A 123 -12.41 25.71 3.24
CA LYS A 123 -13.82 25.71 2.80
C LYS A 123 -13.83 25.33 1.32
N GLY A 124 -14.19 24.09 1.02
CA GLY A 124 -14.31 23.60 -0.35
C GLY A 124 -14.03 22.11 -0.40
N HIS A 125 -14.73 21.39 -1.25
CA HIS A 125 -14.57 19.95 -1.42
C HIS A 125 -13.23 19.63 -2.10
N TRP A 126 -12.16 19.42 -1.33
CA TRP A 126 -10.82 19.15 -1.87
C TRP A 126 -10.47 17.66 -1.75
N ASN A 127 -10.33 17.05 -2.92
CA ASN A 127 -9.84 15.68 -3.08
C ASN A 127 -8.32 15.78 -3.18
N TYR A 128 -7.60 15.47 -2.11
CA TYR A 128 -6.14 15.40 -2.17
C TYR A 128 -5.76 14.26 -3.11
N GLU A 129 -5.09 14.61 -4.20
CA GLU A 129 -4.69 13.68 -5.25
C GLU A 129 -3.18 13.48 -5.22
N ALA A 130 -2.76 12.21 -5.24
CA ALA A 130 -1.37 11.82 -5.39
C ALA A 130 -1.23 10.99 -6.67
N THR A 131 -0.20 11.26 -7.44
CA THR A 131 0.17 10.44 -8.60
C THR A 131 0.62 9.06 -8.15
N VAL A 132 0.05 8.02 -8.75
CA VAL A 132 0.52 6.65 -8.56
C VAL A 132 1.72 6.40 -9.46
N PRO A 133 2.88 6.01 -8.93
CA PRO A 133 4.05 5.79 -9.76
C PRO A 133 3.87 4.57 -10.66
N LEU A 134 4.15 4.74 -11.94
CA LEU A 134 4.23 3.69 -12.95
C LEU A 134 5.29 2.65 -12.57
N VAL A 135 4.90 1.38 -12.69
CA VAL A 135 5.82 0.24 -12.53
C VAL A 135 6.69 0.12 -13.79
N PRO A 136 8.04 0.22 -13.68
CA PRO A 136 8.96 0.03 -14.79
C PRO A 136 8.78 -1.33 -15.46
N VAL A 137 8.92 -1.36 -16.79
CA VAL A 137 8.65 -2.57 -17.59
C VAL A 137 9.50 -3.77 -17.17
N HIS A 138 10.75 -3.54 -16.78
CA HIS A 138 11.72 -4.59 -16.43
C HIS A 138 11.45 -5.25 -15.07
N ILE A 139 10.65 -4.63 -14.20
CA ILE A 139 10.21 -5.20 -12.91
C ILE A 139 8.73 -5.55 -12.87
N ARG A 140 8.00 -5.37 -13.98
CA ARG A 140 6.58 -5.70 -14.01
C ARG A 140 6.38 -7.19 -13.78
N PRO A 141 5.45 -7.58 -12.90
CA PRO A 141 5.10 -8.97 -12.71
C PRO A 141 4.45 -9.52 -13.99
N LYS A 142 4.63 -10.83 -14.23
CA LYS A 142 3.98 -11.54 -15.35
C LYS A 142 2.44 -11.53 -15.25
N ARG A 143 1.90 -11.40 -14.04
CA ARG A 143 0.45 -11.30 -13.79
C ARG A 143 0.04 -9.83 -13.91
N GLY A 144 -1.20 -9.57 -14.33
CA GLY A 144 -1.70 -8.19 -14.48
C GLY A 144 -1.58 -7.35 -13.20
N LEU A 145 -1.24 -6.06 -13.36
CA LEU A 145 -1.00 -5.07 -12.31
C LEU A 145 -2.20 -4.86 -11.36
N ALA A 146 -3.41 -5.18 -11.82
CA ALA A 146 -4.63 -5.18 -11.01
C ALA A 146 -4.54 -6.03 -9.72
N ASN A 147 -3.61 -6.98 -9.65
CA ASN A 147 -3.39 -7.84 -8.47
C ASN A 147 -2.35 -7.27 -7.49
N TYR A 148 -1.81 -6.10 -7.77
CA TYR A 148 -0.71 -5.48 -7.04
C TYR A 148 -1.11 -4.08 -6.60
N HIS A 149 -0.45 -3.61 -5.56
CA HIS A 149 -0.59 -2.26 -5.03
C HIS A 149 0.78 -1.61 -4.98
N ILE A 150 0.82 -0.30 -4.92
CA ILE A 150 2.05 0.46 -4.76
C ILE A 150 1.93 1.18 -3.43
N LEU A 151 3.00 1.17 -2.64
CA LEU A 151 3.17 1.98 -1.45
C LEU A 151 4.33 2.94 -1.70
N TRP A 152 4.11 4.23 -1.50
CA TRP A 152 5.11 5.26 -1.81
C TRP A 152 4.98 6.46 -0.89
N GLU A 153 6.03 7.29 -0.85
CA GLU A 153 6.01 8.60 -0.18
C GLU A 153 5.14 9.57 -0.99
N ALA A 154 3.98 9.91 -0.43
CA ALA A 154 2.96 10.67 -1.13
C ALA A 154 3.31 12.14 -1.18
N GLU A 155 3.69 12.61 -2.36
CA GLU A 155 3.62 14.02 -2.69
C GLU A 155 2.18 14.31 -3.13
N TRP A 156 1.40 15.00 -2.28
CA TRP A 156 0.01 15.41 -2.56
C TRP A 156 -0.08 16.62 -3.50
N THR A 157 0.93 16.74 -4.35
CA THR A 157 1.05 17.68 -5.45
C THR A 157 1.23 16.84 -6.72
N ARG A 158 0.99 17.39 -7.92
CA ARG A 158 1.14 16.65 -9.19
C ARG A 158 2.60 16.32 -9.57
N ARG A 159 3.47 16.16 -8.59
CA ARG A 159 4.86 15.78 -8.76
C ARG A 159 5.01 14.28 -8.60
N TYR A 160 5.98 13.73 -9.33
CA TYR A 160 6.19 12.30 -9.37
C TYR A 160 6.93 11.81 -8.11
N PRO A 161 6.42 10.77 -7.42
CA PRO A 161 6.92 10.36 -6.11
C PRO A 161 8.27 9.62 -6.16
N SER A 162 8.90 9.48 -4.99
CA SER A 162 10.14 8.71 -4.76
C SER A 162 9.91 7.37 -4.06
N ASP A 163 10.86 6.45 -4.24
CA ASP A 163 10.99 5.14 -3.57
C ASP A 163 9.74 4.25 -3.51
N PRO A 164 9.02 4.01 -4.61
CA PRO A 164 7.86 3.12 -4.62
C PRO A 164 8.19 1.64 -4.38
N TYR A 165 7.30 0.99 -3.63
CA TYR A 165 7.29 -0.45 -3.40
C TYR A 165 6.09 -1.08 -4.09
N LEU A 166 6.34 -2.10 -4.91
CA LEU A 166 5.30 -2.94 -5.48
C LEU A 166 4.93 -4.01 -4.46
N LEU A 167 3.68 -3.98 -4.02
CA LEU A 167 3.14 -4.85 -3.00
C LEU A 167 2.12 -5.83 -3.58
N ARG A 168 2.07 -7.02 -2.98
CA ARG A 168 0.97 -7.97 -3.20
C ARG A 168 0.32 -8.31 -1.87
N ARG A 169 -0.99 -8.07 -1.78
CA ARG A 169 -1.79 -8.45 -0.62
C ARG A 169 -2.01 -9.96 -0.59
N PHE A 170 -1.94 -10.58 0.59
CA PHE A 170 -2.25 -12.01 0.72
C PHE A 170 -2.92 -12.40 2.05
N GLY A 171 -3.22 -11.44 2.90
CA GLY A 171 -3.95 -11.60 4.17
C GLY A 171 -4.04 -10.25 4.89
N GLY A 172 -5.08 -10.03 5.69
CA GLY A 172 -5.34 -8.81 6.48
C GLY A 172 -4.57 -7.55 6.05
N ASP A 173 -3.59 -7.18 6.87
CA ASP A 173 -2.57 -6.13 6.65
C ASP A 173 -1.18 -6.72 6.29
N ALA A 174 -1.10 -7.98 5.87
CA ALA A 174 0.15 -8.60 5.46
C ALA A 174 0.39 -8.43 3.95
N TRP A 175 1.50 -7.78 3.61
CA TRP A 175 1.86 -7.45 2.23
C TRP A 175 3.24 -7.99 1.87
N LEU A 176 3.34 -8.59 0.69
CA LEU A 176 4.58 -9.07 0.13
C LEU A 176 5.21 -7.93 -0.66
N VAL A 177 6.47 -7.59 -0.37
CA VAL A 177 7.25 -6.70 -1.22
C VAL A 177 7.73 -7.52 -2.42
N VAL A 178 7.26 -7.15 -3.61
CA VAL A 178 7.56 -7.82 -4.88
C VAL A 178 8.74 -7.14 -5.57
N ALA A 179 8.77 -5.82 -5.52
CA ALA A 179 9.85 -5.01 -6.06
C ALA A 179 9.91 -3.68 -5.32
N ALA A 180 11.08 -3.06 -5.35
CA ALA A 180 11.29 -1.66 -5.01
C ALA A 180 12.09 -1.04 -6.16
N TRP A 181 11.83 0.22 -6.49
CA TRP A 181 12.61 0.91 -7.51
C TRP A 181 12.76 2.37 -7.14
N ASP A 182 13.92 2.92 -7.48
CA ASP A 182 14.20 4.33 -7.35
C ASP A 182 13.98 4.97 -8.71
N LEU A 183 13.20 6.04 -8.72
CA LEU A 183 12.99 6.83 -9.93
C LEU A 183 14.07 7.90 -9.98
N THR A 184 14.90 7.84 -11.01
CA THR A 184 15.91 8.87 -11.26
C THR A 184 15.24 10.23 -11.44
N ASP A 185 15.96 11.32 -11.17
CA ASP A 185 15.43 12.67 -11.40
C ASP A 185 14.97 12.87 -12.85
N VAL A 186 15.66 12.21 -13.80
CA VAL A 186 15.31 12.24 -15.23
C VAL A 186 13.96 11.56 -15.48
N GLU A 187 13.76 10.34 -14.96
CA GLU A 187 12.48 9.63 -15.09
C GLU A 187 11.35 10.42 -14.44
N ARG A 188 11.59 11.01 -13.27
CA ARG A 188 10.63 11.89 -12.58
C ARG A 188 10.28 13.13 -13.41
N ALA A 189 11.25 13.76 -14.05
CA ALA A 189 11.04 14.95 -14.88
C ALA A 189 10.24 14.63 -16.16
N VAL A 190 10.58 13.53 -16.84
CA VAL A 190 9.86 13.07 -18.05
C VAL A 190 8.41 12.72 -17.70
N MET A 191 8.19 11.95 -16.63
CA MET A 191 6.85 11.53 -16.23
C MET A 191 6.01 12.70 -15.71
N SER A 192 6.59 13.64 -14.97
CA SER A 192 5.89 14.86 -14.54
C SER A 192 5.45 15.74 -15.72
N SER A 193 6.19 15.71 -16.83
CA SER A 193 5.86 16.49 -18.04
C SER A 193 4.71 15.87 -18.83
N GLN A 194 4.65 14.53 -18.91
CA GLN A 194 3.56 13.80 -19.57
C GLN A 194 2.22 13.93 -18.83
N MET A 195 2.24 14.21 -17.52
CA MET A 195 1.02 14.44 -16.74
C MET A 195 0.40 15.83 -16.95
N ARG A 196 1.12 16.76 -17.62
CA ARG A 196 0.64 18.13 -17.89
C ARG A 196 0.00 18.29 -19.27
N SER A 197 0.14 17.31 -20.18
CA SER A 197 -0.48 17.29 -21.51
C SER A 197 -1.81 16.54 -21.49
#